data_AF-D9XQC9-F1
#
_entry.id   AF-D9XQC9-F1
#
_cell.length_a   1.000
_cell.length_b   1.000
_cell.length_c   1.000
_cell.angle_alpha   90.00
_cell.angle_beta   90.00
_cell.angle_gamma   90.00
#
_symmetry.space_group_name_H-M   'P 1'
#
loop_
_entity.id
_entity.type
_entity.pdbx_description
1 polymer ?
#
loop_
_entity_poly.entity_id
_entity_poly.type
_entity_poly.pdbx_seq_one_letter_code
_entity_poly.pdbx_strand_id
1 'polypeptide(L)'
;MTELARVTLIRELDRIFMDQSALRRPDAARTLATAPLSGLARDFEELGDLPQALRAQRLYAALQEKGWDRVSARYTLARLEREADELSQAVDSLAAVRDVLATPGDDSLSYWQQVNLGRFIAEEHYRLTLALADADRSEEARALLVAADAVLGELSDNAAKGVRELAERTAARVREVD
;
A
#
# COMPACT_ATOMS: atom_id res chain seq x y z
N MET A 1 4.63 -12.14 -22.68
CA MET A 1 5.97 -12.02 -22.05
C MET A 1 6.50 -13.41 -21.75
N THR A 2 7.83 -13.58 -21.67
CA THR A 2 8.50 -14.91 -21.64
C THR A 2 8.98 -15.26 -20.23
N GLU A 3 9.05 -16.55 -19.91
CA GLU A 3 9.66 -17.06 -18.66
C GLU A 3 11.09 -16.51 -18.43
N LEU A 4 11.81 -16.23 -19.51
CA LEU A 4 13.14 -15.62 -19.45
C LEU A 4 13.14 -14.21 -18.83
N ALA A 5 12.10 -13.40 -19.10
CA ALA A 5 11.95 -12.08 -18.49
C ALA A 5 11.73 -12.22 -16.98
N ARG A 6 10.82 -13.11 -16.58
CA ARG A 6 10.53 -13.41 -15.17
C ARG A 6 11.78 -13.84 -14.40
N VAL A 7 12.55 -14.80 -14.94
CA VAL A 7 13.81 -15.28 -14.32
C VAL A 7 14.84 -14.16 -14.17
N THR A 8 14.92 -13.24 -15.13
CA THR A 8 15.85 -12.10 -15.07
C THR A 8 15.49 -11.15 -13.93
N LEU A 9 14.20 -10.81 -13.79
CA LEU A 9 13.73 -9.96 -12.70
C LEU A 9 13.94 -10.61 -11.34
N ILE A 10 13.71 -11.93 -11.20
CA ILE A 10 13.93 -12.66 -9.94
C ILE A 10 15.40 -12.59 -9.53
N ARG A 11 16.33 -12.81 -10.47
CA ARG A 11 17.77 -12.72 -10.20
C ARG A 11 18.19 -11.32 -9.78
N GLU A 12 17.58 -10.30 -10.37
CA GLU A 12 17.84 -8.91 -9.98
C GLU A 12 17.36 -8.63 -8.55
N LEU A 13 16.13 -9.04 -8.22
CA LEU A 13 15.59 -8.90 -6.88
C LEU A 13 16.41 -9.68 -5.85
N ASP A 14 16.81 -10.92 -6.16
CA ASP A 14 17.66 -11.75 -5.30
C ASP A 14 18.99 -11.08 -5.00
N ARG A 15 19.65 -10.50 -6.03
CA ARG A 15 20.90 -9.77 -5.86
C ARG A 15 20.74 -8.60 -4.89
N ILE A 16 19.65 -7.84 -4.99
CA ILE A 16 19.38 -6.71 -4.09
C ILE A 16 19.07 -7.19 -2.66
N PHE A 17 18.32 -8.29 -2.52
CA PHE A 17 18.03 -8.88 -1.22
C PHE A 17 19.29 -9.37 -0.50
N MET A 18 20.21 -9.99 -1.23
CA MET A 18 21.47 -10.48 -0.69
C MET A 18 22.45 -9.35 -0.36
N ASP A 19 22.45 -8.28 -1.16
CA ASP A 19 23.31 -7.13 -0.95
C ASP A 19 22.59 -5.81 -1.29
N GLN A 20 22.00 -5.18 -0.27
CA GLN A 20 21.35 -3.88 -0.44
C GLN A 20 22.33 -2.76 -0.78
N SER A 21 23.65 -2.96 -0.62
CA SER A 21 24.64 -1.99 -1.08
C SER A 21 24.62 -1.81 -2.60
N ALA A 22 24.06 -2.78 -3.33
CA ALA A 22 23.70 -2.67 -4.75
C ALA A 22 22.82 -1.47 -5.09
N LEU A 23 22.05 -0.95 -4.12
CA LEU A 23 21.20 0.23 -4.30
C LEU A 23 21.96 1.54 -4.06
N ARG A 24 23.20 1.51 -3.57
CA ARG A 24 23.96 2.75 -3.32
C ARG A 24 24.29 3.43 -4.63
N ARG A 25 24.10 4.74 -4.66
CA ARG A 25 24.56 5.55 -5.79
C ARG A 25 26.08 5.75 -5.72
N PRO A 26 26.79 5.68 -6.85
CA PRO A 26 28.24 5.94 -6.90
C PRO A 26 28.64 7.34 -6.39
N ASP A 27 27.76 8.33 -6.57
CA ASP A 27 27.95 9.74 -6.22
C ASP A 27 27.36 10.12 -4.84
N ALA A 28 26.58 9.24 -4.20
CA ALA A 28 25.94 9.49 -2.92
C ALA A 28 25.89 8.21 -2.06
N ALA A 29 27.05 7.83 -1.50
CA ALA A 29 27.25 6.55 -0.80
C ALA A 29 26.31 6.30 0.41
N ARG A 30 25.68 7.36 0.95
CA ARG A 30 24.73 7.27 2.07
C ARG A 30 23.27 7.18 1.63
N THR A 31 22.95 7.41 0.35
CA THR A 31 21.58 7.39 -0.16
C THR A 31 21.37 6.14 -1.03
N LEU A 32 20.35 5.35 -0.69
CA LEU A 32 19.93 4.23 -1.52
C LEU A 32 19.01 4.75 -2.64
N ALA A 33 19.30 4.37 -3.88
CA ALA A 33 18.38 4.53 -4.99
C ALA A 33 17.36 3.39 -4.94
N THR A 34 16.21 3.65 -4.32
CA THR A 34 15.13 2.65 -4.13
C THR A 34 14.21 2.49 -5.35
N ALA A 35 14.32 3.36 -6.35
CA ALA A 35 13.53 3.31 -7.59
C ALA A 35 13.58 1.97 -8.35
N PRO A 36 14.71 1.22 -8.40
CA PRO A 36 14.72 -0.12 -8.99
C PRO A 36 13.75 -1.09 -8.30
N LEU A 37 13.54 -0.98 -6.98
CA LEU A 37 12.61 -1.86 -6.26
C LEU A 37 11.16 -1.59 -6.62
N SER A 38 10.76 -0.33 -6.76
CA SER A 38 9.39 0.00 -7.20
C SER A 38 9.16 -0.39 -8.67
N GLY A 39 10.20 -0.30 -9.51
CA GLY A 39 10.19 -0.85 -10.86
C GLY A 39 9.96 -2.35 -10.87
N LEU A 40 10.75 -3.12 -10.12
CA LEU A 40 10.62 -4.57 -10.00
C LEU A 40 9.23 -4.98 -9.48
N ALA A 41 8.72 -4.30 -8.44
CA ALA A 41 7.39 -4.61 -7.90
C ALA A 41 6.30 -4.47 -8.98
N ARG A 42 6.32 -3.37 -9.75
CA ARG A 42 5.40 -3.15 -10.87
C ARG A 42 5.58 -4.19 -11.97
N ASP A 43 6.81 -4.47 -12.37
CA ASP A 43 7.07 -5.41 -13.48
C ASP A 43 6.62 -6.84 -13.11
N PHE A 44 6.77 -7.26 -11.84
CA PHE A 44 6.21 -8.52 -11.35
C PHE A 44 4.68 -8.51 -11.30
N GLU A 45 4.07 -7.40 -10.88
CA GLU A 45 2.62 -7.24 -10.88
C GLU A 45 2.03 -7.33 -12.31
N GLU A 46 2.65 -6.66 -13.29
CA GLU A 46 2.27 -6.74 -14.71
C GLU A 46 2.42 -8.16 -15.28
N LEU A 47 3.33 -8.96 -14.71
CA LEU A 47 3.52 -10.37 -15.04
C LEU A 47 2.54 -11.31 -14.31
N GLY A 48 1.78 -10.82 -13.33
CA GLY A 48 0.94 -11.62 -12.45
C GLY A 48 1.70 -12.43 -11.40
N ASP A 49 2.98 -12.14 -11.17
CA ASP A 49 3.80 -12.79 -10.12
C ASP A 49 3.65 -12.04 -8.79
N LEU A 50 2.45 -12.13 -8.21
CA LEU A 50 2.11 -11.47 -6.95
C LEU A 50 3.11 -11.76 -5.80
N PRO A 51 3.60 -13.01 -5.61
CA PRO A 51 4.60 -13.27 -4.57
C PRO A 51 5.90 -12.47 -4.73
N GLN A 52 6.41 -12.33 -5.97
CA GLN A 52 7.62 -11.53 -6.19
C GLN A 52 7.35 -10.02 -6.15
N ALA A 53 6.16 -9.58 -6.60
CA ALA A 53 5.72 -8.19 -6.45
C ALA A 53 5.68 -7.78 -4.98
N LEU A 54 5.05 -8.60 -4.12
CA LEU A 54 5.01 -8.41 -2.67
C LEU A 54 6.41 -8.37 -2.06
N ARG A 55 7.29 -9.30 -2.45
CA ARG A 55 8.65 -9.36 -1.94
C ARG A 55 9.43 -8.08 -2.27
N ALA A 56 9.34 -7.59 -3.51
CA ALA A 56 9.95 -6.32 -3.90
C ALA A 56 9.34 -5.13 -3.16
N GLN A 57 8.01 -5.09 -3.06
CA GLN A 57 7.27 -3.98 -2.43
C GLN A 57 7.54 -3.89 -0.93
N ARG A 58 7.67 -5.01 -0.22
CA ARG A 58 8.04 -5.05 1.21
C ARG A 58 9.41 -4.43 1.45
N LEU A 59 10.40 -4.81 0.64
CA LEU A 59 11.73 -4.22 0.74
C LEU A 59 11.70 -2.73 0.38
N TYR A 60 10.97 -2.36 -0.67
CA TYR A 60 10.80 -0.95 -1.05
C TYR A 60 10.20 -0.12 0.10
N ALA A 61 9.09 -0.56 0.70
CA ALA A 61 8.41 0.14 1.78
C ALA A 61 9.25 0.26 3.05
N ALA A 62 10.08 -0.75 3.36
CA ALA A 62 10.98 -0.74 4.51
C ALA A 62 12.12 0.28 4.37
N LEU A 63 12.51 0.63 3.14
CA LEU A 63 13.61 1.56 2.86
C LEU A 63 13.16 3.01 2.68
N GLN A 64 11.86 3.32 2.74
CA GLN A 64 11.38 4.69 2.60
C GLN A 64 11.50 5.45 3.92
N GLU A 65 12.07 6.65 3.87
CA GLU A 65 12.27 7.51 5.04
C GLU A 65 11.30 8.69 5.08
N LYS A 66 10.99 9.29 3.92
CA LYS A 66 10.12 10.47 3.82
C LYS A 66 8.65 10.11 4.00
N GLY A 67 7.87 10.99 4.63
CA GLY A 67 6.45 10.76 4.93
C GLY A 67 5.63 10.33 3.71
N TRP A 68 5.72 11.09 2.62
CA TRP A 68 5.04 10.80 1.36
C TRP A 68 5.40 9.43 0.77
N ASP A 69 6.70 9.12 0.71
CA ASP A 69 7.19 7.86 0.14
C ASP A 69 6.81 6.66 1.03
N ARG A 70 6.87 6.84 2.36
CA ARG A 70 6.45 5.85 3.35
C ARG A 70 4.97 5.49 3.20
N VAL A 71 4.11 6.49 3.06
CA VAL A 71 2.67 6.30 2.87
C VAL A 71 2.39 5.65 1.51
N SER A 72 2.96 6.19 0.44
CA SER A 72 2.73 5.69 -0.93
C SER A 72 3.16 4.22 -1.08
N ALA A 73 4.32 3.86 -0.51
CA ALA A 73 4.82 2.49 -0.54
C ALA A 73 3.97 1.54 0.31
N ARG A 74 3.54 1.96 1.52
CA ARG A 74 2.70 1.12 2.40
C ARG A 74 1.28 0.95 1.88
N TYR A 75 0.69 2.00 1.30
CA TYR A 75 -0.60 1.90 0.61
C TYR A 75 -0.54 0.87 -0.53
N THR A 76 0.50 0.94 -1.37
CA THR A 76 0.69 -0.02 -2.47
C THR A 76 0.92 -1.44 -1.93
N LEU A 77 1.65 -1.57 -0.83
CA LEU A 77 1.86 -2.86 -0.15
C LEU A 77 0.54 -3.46 0.34
N ALA A 78 -0.28 -2.68 1.07
CA ALA A 78 -1.59 -3.14 1.56
C ALA A 78 -2.50 -3.62 0.42
N ARG A 79 -2.50 -2.92 -0.72
CA ARG A 79 -3.24 -3.33 -1.91
C ARG A 79 -2.78 -4.69 -2.44
N LEU A 80 -1.47 -4.89 -2.60
CA LEU A 80 -0.92 -6.17 -3.05
C LEU A 80 -1.19 -7.29 -2.05
N GLU A 81 -1.12 -7.00 -0.74
CA GLU A 81 -1.41 -7.96 0.32
C GLU A 81 -2.89 -8.38 0.27
N ARG A 82 -3.81 -7.43 0.06
CA ARG A 82 -5.22 -7.74 -0.17
C ARG A 82 -5.43 -8.58 -1.43
N GLU A 83 -4.77 -8.24 -2.54
CA GLU A 83 -4.88 -8.99 -3.80
C GLU A 83 -4.30 -10.42 -3.69
N ALA A 84 -3.37 -10.64 -2.78
CA ALA A 84 -2.81 -11.95 -2.45
C ALA A 84 -3.57 -12.69 -1.32
N ASP A 85 -4.70 -12.15 -0.84
CA ASP A 85 -5.48 -12.67 0.29
C ASP A 85 -4.71 -12.72 1.63
N GLU A 86 -3.64 -11.94 1.75
CA GLU A 86 -2.86 -11.73 2.99
C GLU A 86 -3.52 -10.63 3.84
N LEU A 87 -4.80 -10.82 4.17
CA LEU A 87 -5.67 -9.77 4.71
C LEU A 87 -5.18 -9.19 6.05
N SER A 88 -4.60 -10.00 6.94
CA SER A 88 -4.06 -9.50 8.22
C SER A 88 -2.88 -8.57 8.01
N GLN A 89 -1.98 -8.91 7.08
CA GLN A 89 -0.83 -8.09 6.72
C GLN A 89 -1.30 -6.78 6.09
N ALA A 90 -2.32 -6.84 5.23
CA ALA A 90 -2.92 -5.64 4.64
C ALA A 90 -3.48 -4.68 5.71
N VAL A 91 -4.11 -5.21 6.78
CA VAL A 91 -4.61 -4.42 7.91
C VAL A 91 -3.46 -3.72 8.62
N ASP A 92 -2.38 -4.43 8.92
CA ASP A 92 -1.18 -3.88 9.56
C ASP A 92 -0.52 -2.79 8.70
N SER A 93 -0.43 -3.02 7.38
CA SER A 93 0.10 -2.06 6.42
C SER A 93 -0.72 -0.77 6.37
N LEU A 94 -2.06 -0.87 6.38
CA LEU A 94 -2.93 0.33 6.45
C LEU A 94 -2.91 1.01 7.81
N ALA A 95 -2.74 0.26 8.90
CA ALA A 95 -2.49 0.87 10.22
C ALA A 95 -1.21 1.71 10.20
N ALA A 96 -0.13 1.17 9.64
CA ALA A 96 1.12 1.90 9.49
C ALA A 96 0.99 3.11 8.55
N VAL A 97 0.11 3.08 7.54
CA VAL A 97 -0.22 4.29 6.76
C VAL A 97 -0.82 5.36 7.66
N ARG A 98 -1.84 5.02 8.46
CA ARG A 98 -2.50 5.98 9.36
C ARG A 98 -1.52 6.56 10.39
N ASP A 99 -0.62 5.75 10.93
CA ASP A 99 0.41 6.22 11.87
C ASP A 99 1.33 7.27 11.23
N VAL A 100 1.73 7.08 9.97
CA VAL A 100 2.54 8.06 9.24
C VAL A 100 1.74 9.32 8.92
N LEU A 101 0.46 9.21 8.57
CA LEU A 101 -0.39 10.39 8.36
C LEU A 101 -0.53 11.22 9.65
N ALA A 102 -0.66 10.56 10.80
CA ALA A 102 -0.76 11.22 12.10
C ALA A 102 0.58 11.81 12.57
N THR A 103 1.71 11.15 12.27
CA THR A 103 3.06 11.62 12.61
C THR A 103 4.00 11.52 11.41
N PRO A 104 3.93 12.47 10.45
CA PRO A 104 4.68 12.43 9.19
C PRO A 104 6.21 12.42 9.33
N GLY A 105 6.73 13.11 10.35
CA GLY A 105 8.17 13.34 10.54
C GLY A 105 8.78 14.39 9.60
N ASP A 106 8.04 14.86 8.60
CA ASP A 106 8.40 15.94 7.68
C ASP A 106 7.14 16.61 7.09
N ASP A 107 7.32 17.69 6.32
CA ASP A 107 6.21 18.46 5.75
C ASP A 107 5.66 17.88 4.43
N SER A 108 6.15 16.73 3.96
CA SER A 108 5.81 16.18 2.64
C SER A 108 4.35 15.76 2.50
N LEU A 109 3.66 15.56 3.63
CA LEU A 109 2.25 15.18 3.69
C LEU A 109 1.30 16.37 3.87
N SER A 110 1.77 17.62 3.88
CA SER A 110 0.93 18.81 4.19
C SER A 110 -0.36 18.96 3.37
N TYR A 111 -0.46 18.32 2.20
CA TYR A 111 -1.61 18.39 1.29
C TYR A 111 -2.17 17.02 0.92
N TRP A 112 -1.88 15.96 1.69
CA TRP A 112 -2.27 14.59 1.33
C TRP A 112 -3.79 14.43 1.14
N GLN A 113 -4.60 15.20 1.88
CA GLN A 113 -6.07 15.20 1.81
C GLN A 113 -6.64 15.84 0.54
N GLN A 114 -5.85 16.64 -0.17
CA GLN A 114 -6.28 17.42 -1.35
C GLN A 114 -5.92 16.75 -2.67
N VAL A 115 -5.00 15.79 -2.64
CA VAL A 115 -4.45 15.12 -3.83
C VAL A 115 -4.94 13.68 -3.91
N ASN A 116 -4.71 13.04 -5.06
CA ASN A 116 -5.16 11.66 -5.32
C ASN A 116 -4.69 10.65 -4.27
N LEU A 117 -3.58 10.92 -3.56
CA LEU A 117 -3.06 10.04 -2.51
C LEU A 117 -4.09 9.79 -1.40
N GLY A 118 -4.71 10.83 -0.84
CA GLY A 118 -5.71 10.67 0.22
C GLY A 118 -6.93 9.87 -0.25
N ARG A 119 -7.39 10.13 -1.47
CA ARG A 119 -8.46 9.33 -2.10
C ARG A 119 -8.08 7.85 -2.20
N PHE A 120 -6.89 7.54 -2.72
CA PHE A 120 -6.44 6.16 -2.89
C PHE A 120 -6.32 5.43 -1.56
N ILE A 121 -5.79 6.08 -0.53
CA ILE A 121 -5.71 5.52 0.82
C ILE A 121 -7.11 5.18 1.36
N ALA A 122 -8.06 6.10 1.24
CA ALA A 122 -9.44 5.87 1.69
C ALA A 122 -10.10 4.72 0.90
N GLU A 123 -9.96 4.69 -0.43
CA GLU A 123 -10.52 3.61 -1.24
C GLU A 123 -9.99 2.24 -0.82
N GLU A 124 -8.70 2.12 -0.53
CA GLU A 124 -8.11 0.83 -0.14
C GLU A 124 -8.53 0.39 1.25
N HIS A 125 -8.76 1.32 2.19
CA HIS A 125 -9.39 0.99 3.48
C HIS A 125 -10.77 0.34 3.30
N TYR A 126 -11.61 0.92 2.42
CA TYR A 126 -12.93 0.35 2.14
C TYR A 126 -12.84 -0.97 1.35
N ARG A 127 -11.92 -1.11 0.39
CA ARG A 127 -11.72 -2.37 -0.34
C ARG A 127 -11.26 -3.51 0.58
N LEU A 128 -10.36 -3.23 1.52
CA LEU A 128 -9.94 -4.22 2.51
C LEU A 128 -11.06 -4.54 3.50
N THR A 129 -11.86 -3.55 3.88
CA THR A 129 -13.04 -3.79 4.73
C THR A 129 -14.03 -4.75 4.07
N LEU A 130 -14.30 -4.57 2.77
CA LEU A 130 -15.13 -5.50 2.00
C LEU A 130 -14.53 -6.91 1.98
N ALA A 131 -13.23 -7.03 1.71
CA ALA A 131 -12.56 -8.33 1.70
C ALA A 131 -12.62 -9.06 3.06
N LEU A 132 -12.47 -8.32 4.17
CA LEU A 132 -12.64 -8.87 5.52
C LEU A 132 -14.07 -9.32 5.78
N ALA A 133 -15.06 -8.53 5.36
CA ALA A 133 -16.48 -8.89 5.50
C ALA A 133 -16.84 -10.14 4.67
N ASP A 134 -16.31 -10.25 3.46
CA ASP A 134 -16.54 -11.41 2.58
C ASP A 134 -15.78 -12.67 3.05
N ALA A 135 -14.75 -12.51 3.88
CA ALA A 135 -14.04 -13.60 4.56
C ALA A 135 -14.59 -13.91 5.97
N ASP A 136 -15.79 -13.41 6.31
CA ASP A 136 -16.45 -13.60 7.62
C ASP A 136 -15.63 -13.10 8.83
N ARG A 137 -14.70 -12.14 8.61
CA ARG A 137 -13.90 -11.49 9.68
C ARG A 137 -14.60 -10.23 10.19
N SER A 138 -15.84 -10.36 10.65
CA SER A 138 -16.74 -9.22 10.89
C SER A 138 -16.22 -8.21 11.93
N GLU A 139 -15.55 -8.65 13.01
CA GLU A 139 -14.98 -7.72 13.99
C GLU A 139 -13.89 -6.81 13.39
N GLU A 140 -13.00 -7.40 12.59
CA GLU A 140 -11.93 -6.68 11.92
C GLU A 140 -12.48 -5.78 10.81
N ALA A 141 -13.49 -6.23 10.07
CA ALA A 141 -14.18 -5.42 9.08
C ALA A 141 -14.82 -4.16 9.74
N ARG A 142 -15.49 -4.31 10.89
CA ARG A 142 -16.04 -3.15 11.62
C ARG A 142 -14.96 -2.19 12.10
N ALA A 143 -13.89 -2.72 12.69
CA ALA A 143 -12.77 -1.90 13.16
C ALA A 143 -12.12 -1.12 12.00
N LEU A 144 -11.93 -1.78 10.86
CA LEU A 144 -11.35 -1.15 9.69
C LEU A 144 -12.31 -0.15 9.03
N LEU A 145 -13.62 -0.40 9.04
CA LEU A 145 -14.63 0.55 8.57
C LEU A 145 -14.57 1.88 9.34
N VAL A 146 -14.48 1.82 10.67
CA VAL A 146 -14.33 3.02 11.52
C VAL A 146 -13.07 3.80 11.14
N ALA A 147 -11.96 3.10 10.89
CA ALA A 147 -10.73 3.74 10.45
C ALA A 147 -10.86 4.32 9.02
N ALA A 148 -11.58 3.64 8.12
CA ALA A 148 -11.85 4.13 6.77
C ALA A 148 -12.66 5.44 6.79
N ASP A 149 -13.70 5.50 7.61
CA ASP A 149 -14.55 6.68 7.77
C ASP A 149 -13.78 7.85 8.38
N ALA A 150 -12.86 7.60 9.32
CA ALA A 150 -11.98 8.63 9.87
C ALA A 150 -11.09 9.24 8.77
N VAL A 151 -10.45 8.41 7.92
CA VAL A 151 -9.66 8.89 6.78
C VAL A 151 -10.53 9.68 5.79
N LEU A 152 -11.73 9.18 5.47
CA LEU A 152 -12.66 9.87 4.58
C LEU A 152 -13.06 11.25 5.12
N GLY A 153 -13.25 11.37 6.45
CA GLY A 153 -13.59 12.62 7.12
C GLY A 153 -12.51 13.70 7.07
N GLU A 154 -11.25 13.32 6.81
CA GLU A 154 -10.15 14.26 6.62
C GLU A 154 -10.03 14.75 5.17
N LEU A 155 -10.61 14.04 4.20
CA LEU A 155 -10.47 14.37 2.78
C LEU A 155 -11.17 15.67 2.41
N SER A 156 -10.59 16.39 1.45
CA SER A 156 -11.30 17.48 0.76
C SER A 156 -12.57 16.97 0.09
N ASP A 157 -13.60 17.82 -0.04
CA ASP A 157 -14.89 17.46 -0.64
C ASP A 157 -14.76 16.78 -2.01
N ASN A 158 -13.82 17.25 -2.83
CA ASN A 158 -13.57 16.70 -4.15
C ASN A 158 -12.99 15.28 -4.09
N ALA A 159 -12.02 15.05 -3.20
CA ALA A 159 -11.45 13.72 -2.99
C ALA A 159 -12.49 12.76 -2.37
N ALA A 160 -13.24 13.22 -1.36
CA ALA A 160 -14.28 12.44 -0.69
C ALA A 160 -15.38 12.00 -1.66
N LYS A 161 -15.80 12.85 -2.60
CA LYS A 161 -16.84 12.52 -3.60
C LYS A 161 -16.51 11.26 -4.40
N GLY A 162 -15.23 11.02 -4.70
CA GLY A 162 -14.78 9.83 -5.42
C GLY A 162 -14.87 8.52 -4.63
N VAL A 163 -15.07 8.59 -3.31
CA VAL A 163 -15.05 7.45 -2.38
C VAL A 163 -16.44 7.13 -1.82
N ARG A 164 -17.38 8.09 -1.82
CA ARG A 164 -18.70 7.95 -1.16
C ARG A 164 -19.48 6.70 -1.56
N GLU A 165 -19.57 6.40 -2.86
CA GLU A 165 -20.29 5.19 -3.32
C GLU A 165 -19.67 3.90 -2.77
N LEU A 166 -18.33 3.84 -2.74
CA LEU A 166 -17.62 2.70 -2.16
C LEU A 166 -17.85 2.62 -0.64
N ALA A 167 -17.83 3.76 0.06
CA ALA A 167 -18.09 3.84 1.49
C ALA A 167 -19.50 3.33 1.84
N GLU A 168 -20.52 3.81 1.14
CA GLU A 168 -21.92 3.41 1.34
C GLU A 168 -22.12 1.91 1.11
N ARG A 169 -21.58 1.38 0.01
CA ARG A 169 -21.63 -0.06 -0.29
C ARG A 169 -20.92 -0.89 0.79
N THR A 170 -19.77 -0.42 1.27
CA THR A 170 -19.00 -1.12 2.31
C THR A 170 -19.75 -1.14 3.63
N ALA A 171 -20.32 -0.01 4.05
CA ALA A 171 -21.13 0.08 5.26
C ALA A 171 -22.42 -0.77 5.17
N ALA A 172 -23.01 -0.92 3.98
CA ALA A 172 -24.11 -1.87 3.78
C ALA A 172 -23.64 -3.31 3.97
N ARG A 173 -22.53 -3.70 3.34
CA ARG A 173 -22.00 -5.06 3.42
C ARG A 173 -21.62 -5.48 4.85
N VAL A 174 -20.93 -4.61 5.59
CA VAL A 174 -20.55 -4.90 6.98
C VAL A 174 -21.81 -5.14 7.83
N ARG A 175 -22.87 -4.35 7.68
CA ARG A 175 -24.14 -4.56 8.40
C ARG A 175 -24.86 -5.87 8.05
N GLU A 176 -24.61 -6.45 6.89
CA GLU A 176 -25.21 -7.73 6.48
C GLU A 176 -24.51 -8.95 7.09
N VAL A 177 -23.22 -8.81 7.42
CA VAL A 177 -22.39 -9.88 8.02
C VAL A 177 -22.24 -9.73 9.54
N ASP A 178 -23.07 -8.85 10.12
CA ASP A 178 -23.24 -8.62 11.55
C ASP A 178 -24.36 -9.49 12.14
#